data_AF-A0A955I3P7-F1
#
_entry.id   AF-A0A955I3P7-F1
#
_cell.length_a   1.000
_cell.length_b   1.000
_cell.length_c   1.000
_cell.angle_alpha   90.00
_cell.angle_beta   90.00
_cell.angle_gamma   90.00
#
_symmetry.space_group_name_H-M   'P 1'
#
loop_
_entity.id
_entity.type
_entity.pdbx_description
1 polymer ?
#
loop_
_entity_poly.entity_id
_entity_poly.type
_entity_poly.pdbx_seq_one_letter_code
_entity_poly.pdbx_strand_id
1 'polypeptide(L)' 'MARITEILGNPDGFLRAIFSHLASDQIDVSNSELDHICYRVETDTRYEELKTILETSYAVLLSEAII' A
#
# COMPACT_ATOMS: atom_id res chain seq x y z
N MET A 1 -11.23 -17.11 3.29
CA MET A 1 -10.47 -16.14 2.46
C MET A 1 -9.21 -15.76 3.20
N ALA A 2 -8.09 -15.59 2.51
CA ALA A 2 -6.86 -15.08 3.12
C ALA A 2 -7.08 -13.63 3.62
N ARG A 3 -6.31 -13.18 4.59
CA ARG A 3 -6.35 -11.76 4.98
C ARG A 3 -5.65 -10.90 3.93
N ILE A 4 -6.08 -9.66 3.74
CA ILE A 4 -5.43 -8.75 2.77
C ILE A 4 -3.94 -8.56 3.07
N THR A 5 -3.54 -8.63 4.34
CA THR A 5 -2.14 -8.57 4.78
C THR A 5 -1.33 -9.81 4.43
N GLU A 6 -1.96 -10.95 4.15
CA GLU A 6 -1.31 -12.17 3.65
C GLU A 6 -1.08 -12.08 2.12
N ILE A 7 -1.82 -11.20 1.42
CA ILE A 7 -1.74 -11.00 -0.04
C ILE A 7 -0.80 -9.84 -0.39
N LEU A 8 -0.99 -8.68 0.24
CA LEU A 8 -0.25 -7.45 -0.03
C LEU A 8 0.94 -7.25 0.92
N GLY A 9 1.00 -8.02 2.02
CA GLY A 9 1.92 -7.77 3.13
C GLY A 9 1.33 -6.84 4.20
N ASN A 10 1.91 -6.87 5.39
CA ASN A 10 1.53 -5.96 6.48
C ASN A 10 2.31 -4.63 6.36
N PRO A 11 1.63 -3.47 6.20
CA PRO A 11 2.30 -2.18 6.07
C PRO A 11 2.88 -1.63 7.39
N ASP A 12 2.56 -2.21 8.54
CA ASP A 12 2.92 -1.69 9.86
C ASP A 12 4.42 -1.44 10.03
N GLY A 13 5.26 -2.36 9.49
CA GLY A 13 6.72 -2.22 9.56
C GLY A 13 7.21 -1.01 8.79
N PHE A 14 6.67 -0.82 7.59
CA PHE A 14 6.97 0.33 6.72
C PHE A 14 6.49 1.65 7.35
N LEU A 15 5.25 1.69 7.85
CA LEU A 15 4.68 2.87 8.49
C LEU A 15 5.48 3.27 9.74
N ARG A 16 5.82 2.31 10.61
CA ARG A 16 6.67 2.57 11.79
C ARG A 16 8.01 3.16 11.40
N ALA A 17 8.66 2.61 10.37
CA ALA A 17 9.95 3.12 9.89
C ALA A 17 9.83 4.56 9.34
N ILE A 18 8.82 4.83 8.51
CA ILE A 18 8.59 6.18 7.96
C ILE A 18 8.32 7.19 9.06
N PHE A 19 7.38 6.94 9.97
CA PHE A 19 7.07 7.90 11.02
C PHE A 19 8.24 8.11 11.98
N SER A 20 9.04 7.07 12.24
CA SER A 20 10.28 7.19 13.01
C SER A 20 11.29 8.12 12.33
N HIS A 21 11.49 7.99 11.01
CA HIS A 21 12.40 8.87 10.28
C HIS A 21 11.88 10.30 10.19
N LEU A 22 10.59 10.49 9.88
CA LEU A 22 9.97 11.82 9.87
C LEU A 22 10.12 12.54 11.22
N ALA A 23 9.92 11.83 12.32
CA ALA A 23 10.13 12.37 13.67
C ALA A 23 11.60 12.72 13.94
N SER A 24 12.54 11.86 13.54
CA SER A 24 13.98 12.13 13.63
C SER A 24 14.40 13.37 12.84
N ASP A 25 13.78 13.58 11.68
CA ASP A 25 14.03 14.71 10.79
C ASP A 25 13.24 15.97 11.19
N GLN A 26 12.51 15.93 12.31
CA GLN A 26 11.67 17.01 12.82
C GLN A 26 10.59 17.48 11.83
N ILE A 27 10.10 16.57 11.00
CA ILE A 27 9.00 16.81 10.06
C ILE A 27 7.68 16.51 10.78
N ASP A 28 6.91 17.56 11.10
CA ASP A 28 5.60 17.42 11.72
C ASP A 28 4.50 17.11 10.69
N VAL A 29 3.91 15.92 10.81
CA VAL A 29 2.79 15.46 9.98
C VAL A 29 1.49 15.28 10.77
N SER A 30 1.43 15.78 12.01
CA SER A 30 0.26 15.61 12.91
C SER A 30 -1.03 16.23 12.36
N ASN A 31 -0.90 17.24 11.52
CA ASN A 31 -2.03 17.91 10.84
C ASN A 31 -2.24 17.39 9.39
N SER A 32 -1.55 16.33 8.99
CA SER A 32 -1.73 15.70 7.68
C SER A 32 -2.64 14.47 7.78
N GLU A 33 -3.37 14.20 6.71
CA GLU A 33 -4.18 12.98 6.58
C GLU A 33 -3.46 11.97 5.68
N LEU A 34 -3.57 10.69 6.03
CA LEU A 34 -3.09 9.61 5.18
C LEU A 34 -4.10 9.34 4.07
N ASP A 35 -3.75 9.70 2.84
CA ASP A 35 -4.59 9.47 1.67
C ASP A 35 -4.59 7.99 1.23
N HIS A 36 -3.42 7.44 0.88
CA HIS A 36 -3.31 6.04 0.45
C HIS A 36 -1.92 5.43 0.71
N ILE A 37 -1.82 4.10 0.61
CA ILE A 37 -0.57 3.33 0.70
C ILE A 37 -0.30 2.66 -0.64
N CYS A 38 0.88 2.92 -1.23
CA CYS A 38 1.30 2.31 -2.48
C CYS A 38 2.08 1.02 -2.25
N TYR A 39 1.68 -0.05 -2.93
CA TYR A 39 2.43 -1.30 -2.99
C TYR A 39 3.25 -1.34 -4.29
N ARG A 40 4.40 -2.02 -4.22
CA ARG A 40 5.28 -2.25 -5.38
C ARG A 40 5.44 -3.75 -5.59
N VAL A 41 5.56 -4.15 -6.84
CA VAL A 41 5.87 -5.52 -7.24
C VAL A 41 6.97 -5.47 -8.30
N GLU A 42 7.73 -6.57 -8.40
CA GLU A 42 8.89 -6.63 -9.29
C GLU A 42 8.53 -6.81 -10.77
N THR A 43 7.37 -7.43 -11.05
CA THR A 43 7.02 -7.86 -12.41
C THR A 43 5.58 -7.53 -12.74
N ASP A 44 5.30 -7.24 -14.02
CA ASP A 44 3.95 -7.03 -14.56
C ASP A 44 3.03 -8.23 -14.31
N THR A 45 3.54 -9.46 -14.44
CA THR A 45 2.77 -10.67 -14.15
C THR A 45 2.23 -10.65 -12.72
N ARG A 46 3.08 -10.32 -11.75
CA ARG A 46 2.66 -10.23 -10.34
C ARG A 46 1.66 -9.10 -10.10
N TYR A 47 1.78 -8.00 -10.84
CA TYR A 47 0.82 -6.90 -10.78
C TYR A 47 -0.57 -7.37 -11.21
N GLU A 48 -0.68 -7.99 -12.39
CA GLU A 48 -1.96 -8.48 -12.93
C GLU A 48 -2.60 -9.57 -12.04
N GLU A 49 -1.79 -10.46 -11.48
CA GLU A 49 -2.26 -11.44 -10.49
C GLU A 49 -2.90 -10.76 -9.27
N LEU A 50 -2.22 -9.79 -8.67
CA LEU A 50 -2.72 -9.10 -7.48
C LEU A 50 -3.97 -8.28 -7.79
N LYS A 51 -3.99 -7.58 -8.94
CA LYS A 51 -5.15 -6.83 -9.41
C LYS A 51 -6.38 -7.73 -9.50
N THR A 52 -6.24 -8.89 -10.16
CA THR A 52 -7.33 -9.88 -10.29
C THR A 52 -7.83 -10.38 -8.92
N ILE A 53 -6.91 -10.68 -7.99
CA ILE A 53 -7.26 -11.12 -6.62
C ILE A 53 -8.02 -10.01 -5.87
N LEU A 54 -7.55 -8.77 -5.95
CA LEU A 54 -8.16 -7.64 -5.26
C LEU A 54 -9.57 -7.35 -5.79
N GLU A 55 -9.75 -7.26 -7.10
CA GLU A 55 -11.05 -6.99 -7.74
C GLU A 55 -12.09 -8.08 -7.44
N THR A 56 -11.66 -9.34 -7.39
CA THR A 56 -12.58 -10.47 -7.19
C THR A 56 -13.05 -10.61 -5.74
N SER A 57 -12.28 -10.09 -4.78
CA SER A 57 -12.43 -10.55 -3.38
C SER A 57 -12.29 -9.48 -2.30
N TYR A 58 -11.69 -8.32 -2.58
CA TYR A 58 -11.28 -7.39 -1.51
C TYR A 58 -11.55 -5.91 -1.80
N ALA A 59 -11.60 -5.47 -3.05
CA ALA A 59 -11.59 -4.06 -3.40
C ALA A 59 -12.37 -3.75 -4.68
N VAL A 60 -12.64 -2.45 -4.90
CA VAL A 60 -13.22 -1.91 -6.13
C VAL A 60 -12.19 -1.00 -6.78
N LEU A 61 -12.01 -1.14 -8.09
CA LEU A 61 -11.10 -0.28 -8.86
C LEU A 61 -11.66 1.16 -8.92
N LEU A 62 -10.89 2.13 -8.45
CA LEU A 62 -11.24 3.55 -8.54
C LEU A 62 -10.73 4.18 -9.86
N SER A 63 -9.49 3.88 -10.25
CA SER A 63 -8.87 4.38 -11.49
C SER A 63 -7.65 3.55 -11.88
N GLU A 64 -7.31 3.56 -13.17
CA GLU A 64 -6.08 2.99 -13.72
C GLU A 64 -5.58 3.88 -14.85
N ALA A 65 -4.29 4.18 -14.85
CA ALA A 65 -3.62 4.97 -15.88
C ALA A 65 -2.32 4.28 -16.29
N ILE A 66 -1.99 4.30 -17.58
CA ILE A 66 -0.69 3.86 -18.09
C ILE A 66 0.29 5.00 -17.84
N ILE A 67 1.24 4.79 -16.93
CA ILE A 67 2.25 5.77 -16.48
C ILE A 67 3.57 5.50 -17.19
#